data_AF-A0A0A8B4H6-F1
#
_entry.id   AF-A0A0A8B4H6-F1
#
_cell.length_a   1.000
_cell.length_b   1.000
_cell.length_c   1.000
_cell.angle_alpha   90.00
_cell.angle_beta   90.00
_cell.angle_gamma   90.00
#
_symmetry.space_group_name_H-M   'P 1'
#
loop_
_entity.id
_entity.type
_entity.pdbx_description
1 polymer ?
#
loop_
_entity_poly.entity_id
_entity_poly.type
_entity_poly.pdbx_seq_one_letter_code
_entity_poly.pdbx_strand_id
1 'polypeptide(L)'
;MSVCAVVAASDFNADHFKSLDDQGFFDEVYAVDGGWAHLVSLGRKADMALGDFDSLGYVPDCARVSKHPVMKDQSDLELALERVKTRRYSEVFVYGALGGRLDHTLANLQLFAKFAEEGMDVVAIDLGSALRVLVGPDAFDLPNLPSGTVSVFSASDEAHGVIERGLRYAFNDETLTNRTSRGLSNELMGEPAMVGLEKGSIFVFYPLG
;
A
#
# COMPACT_ATOMS: atom_id res chain seq x y z
N MET A 1 0.28 13.60 12.25
CA MET A 1 0.15 12.18 11.85
C MET A 1 1.54 11.70 11.54
N SER A 2 1.91 10.51 12.00
CA SER A 2 3.26 9.98 11.77
C SER A 2 3.20 8.94 10.66
N VAL A 3 4.10 9.07 9.68
CA VAL A 3 4.09 8.32 8.43
C VAL A 3 5.37 7.50 8.30
N CYS A 4 5.23 6.22 7.99
CA CYS A 4 6.35 5.33 7.73
C CYS A 4 6.34 4.87 6.28
N ALA A 5 7.52 4.80 5.64
CA ALA A 5 7.68 4.09 4.38
C ALA A 5 8.24 2.69 4.64
N VAL A 6 7.65 1.69 4.00
CA VAL A 6 8.16 0.31 3.96
C VAL A 6 8.54 0.00 2.51
N VAL A 7 9.81 -0.32 2.27
CA VAL A 7 10.33 -0.63 0.94
C VAL A 7 10.67 -2.11 0.87
N ALA A 8 9.91 -2.86 0.08
CA ALA A 8 10.11 -4.27 -0.21
C ALA A 8 10.81 -4.46 -1.57
N ALA A 9 10.93 -5.71 -2.03
CA ALA A 9 11.89 -6.11 -3.07
C ALA A 9 11.38 -6.08 -4.51
N SER A 10 10.07 -5.96 -4.76
CA SER A 10 9.50 -5.90 -6.12
C SER A 10 9.78 -4.55 -6.80
N ASP A 11 9.12 -4.32 -7.94
CA ASP A 11 9.23 -3.08 -8.71
C ASP A 11 8.96 -1.85 -7.84
N PHE A 12 9.86 -0.87 -7.95
CA PHE A 12 9.97 0.24 -7.01
C PHE A 12 9.91 1.58 -7.76
N ASN A 13 8.90 2.39 -7.45
CA ASN A 13 8.77 3.74 -7.98
C ASN A 13 9.71 4.70 -7.23
N ALA A 14 10.98 4.71 -7.66
CA ALA A 14 12.04 5.50 -7.06
C ALA A 14 11.78 7.01 -7.10
N ASP A 15 11.20 7.52 -8.19
CA ASP A 15 10.93 8.94 -8.37
C ASP A 15 9.84 9.42 -7.41
N HIS A 16 8.74 8.66 -7.29
CA HIS A 16 7.68 8.96 -6.33
C HIS A 16 8.18 8.90 -4.88
N PHE A 17 8.91 7.82 -4.53
CA PHE A 17 9.49 7.69 -3.20
C PHE A 17 10.39 8.88 -2.85
N LYS A 18 11.33 9.22 -3.74
CA LYS A 18 12.30 10.29 -3.54
C LYS A 18 11.61 11.66 -3.44
N SER A 19 10.61 11.92 -4.27
CA SER A 19 9.84 13.16 -4.22
C SER A 19 9.25 13.40 -2.83
N LEU A 20 8.71 12.36 -2.17
CA LEU A 20 8.15 12.47 -0.81
C LEU A 20 9.23 12.49 0.28
N ASP A 21 10.26 11.64 0.18
CA ASP A 21 11.35 11.56 1.19
C ASP A 21 12.17 12.86 1.23
N ASP A 22 12.48 13.47 0.09
CA ASP A 22 13.20 14.75 0.00
C ASP A 22 12.42 15.92 0.64
N GLN A 23 11.09 15.80 0.74
CA GLN A 23 10.21 16.75 1.42
C GLN A 23 10.07 16.47 2.92
N GLY A 24 10.71 15.42 3.43
CA GLY A 24 10.57 15.00 4.83
C GLY A 24 9.20 14.43 5.16
N PHE A 25 8.50 13.85 4.17
CA PHE A 25 7.17 13.29 4.37
C PHE A 25 7.17 12.03 5.24
N PHE A 26 8.26 11.24 5.20
CA PHE A 26 8.41 10.03 6.00
C PHE A 26 9.19 10.32 7.28
N ASP A 27 8.64 9.94 8.43
CA ASP A 27 9.33 10.02 9.72
C ASP A 27 10.41 8.93 9.84
N GLU A 28 10.12 7.73 9.32
CA GLU A 28 11.06 6.61 9.25
C GLU A 28 10.86 5.82 7.94
N VAL A 29 11.95 5.22 7.46
CA VAL A 29 11.98 4.38 6.27
C VAL A 29 12.53 3.00 6.63
N TYR A 30 11.72 1.96 6.40
CA TYR A 30 12.05 0.56 6.67
C TYR A 30 12.37 -0.17 5.36
N ALA A 31 13.50 -0.86 5.32
CA ALA A 31 13.85 -1.81 4.26
C ALA A 31 13.39 -3.21 4.64
N VAL A 32 12.77 -3.91 3.69
CA VAL A 32 12.36 -5.32 3.82
C VAL A 32 13.08 -6.13 2.74
N ASP A 33 13.92 -7.07 3.16
CA ASP A 33 14.75 -7.91 2.29
C ASP A 33 15.45 -7.10 1.17
N GLY A 34 15.18 -7.43 -0.09
CA GLY A 34 15.76 -6.79 -1.27
C GLY A 34 15.43 -5.30 -1.40
N GLY A 35 14.43 -4.77 -0.68
CA GLY A 35 14.14 -3.34 -0.64
C GLY A 35 15.29 -2.49 -0.07
N TRP A 36 16.21 -3.13 0.67
CA TRP A 36 17.48 -2.50 1.06
C TRP A 36 18.28 -2.01 -0.15
N ALA A 37 18.34 -2.80 -1.23
CA ALA A 37 19.12 -2.45 -2.43
C ALA A 37 18.54 -1.21 -3.13
N HIS A 38 17.22 -1.05 -3.13
CA HIS A 38 16.55 0.14 -3.66
C HIS A 38 16.99 1.40 -2.92
N LEU A 39 16.93 1.37 -1.58
CA LEU A 39 17.35 2.50 -0.76
C LEU A 39 18.83 2.84 -0.91
N VAL A 40 19.71 1.83 -0.96
CA VAL A 40 21.15 2.03 -1.21
C VAL A 40 21.40 2.71 -2.56
N SER A 41 20.68 2.29 -3.61
CA SER A 41 20.84 2.90 -4.94
C SER A 41 20.43 4.37 -4.99
N LEU A 42 19.48 4.76 -4.13
CA LEU A 42 19.07 6.15 -3.92
C LEU A 42 20.00 6.95 -2.99
N GLY A 43 20.95 6.29 -2.32
CA GLY A 43 21.76 6.92 -1.28
C GLY A 43 20.98 7.23 0.01
N ARG A 44 19.75 6.72 0.15
CA ARG A 44 18.93 6.85 1.36
C ARG A 44 19.25 5.72 2.32
N LYS A 45 19.65 6.04 3.55
CA LYS A 45 19.85 5.03 4.60
C LYS A 45 18.51 4.60 5.16
N ALA A 46 18.28 3.31 5.40
CA ALA A 46 17.09 2.87 6.12
C ALA A 46 17.22 3.17 7.63
N ASP A 47 16.11 3.49 8.28
CA ASP A 47 16.00 3.63 9.74
C ASP A 47 15.77 2.27 10.42
N MET A 48 15.33 1.27 9.64
CA MET A 48 15.29 -0.13 10.03
C MET A 48 15.46 -1.05 8.82
N ALA A 49 16.12 -2.19 9.00
CA ALA A 49 16.09 -3.29 8.05
C ALA A 49 15.45 -4.53 8.70
N LEU A 50 14.52 -5.18 8.00
CA LEU A 50 13.86 -6.42 8.40
C LEU A 50 14.05 -7.47 7.30
N GLY A 51 14.33 -8.70 7.69
CA GLY A 51 14.59 -9.78 6.73
C GLY A 51 15.33 -10.97 7.32
N ASP A 52 15.38 -12.05 6.57
CA ASP A 52 16.41 -13.08 6.76
C ASP A 52 17.76 -12.65 6.13
N PHE A 53 17.68 -11.74 5.14
CA PHE A 53 18.77 -11.21 4.32
C PHE A 53 19.51 -12.26 3.49
N ASP A 54 18.92 -13.43 3.28
CA ASP A 54 19.51 -14.49 2.46
C ASP A 54 19.62 -14.05 0.99
N SER A 55 18.63 -13.28 0.52
CA SER A 55 18.63 -12.67 -0.82
C SER A 55 19.73 -11.61 -1.01
N LEU A 56 20.14 -10.92 0.06
CA LEU A 56 21.22 -9.92 0.02
C LEU A 56 22.60 -10.58 0.16
N GLY A 57 22.68 -11.73 0.81
CA GLY A 57 23.94 -12.42 1.13
C GLY A 57 24.78 -11.74 2.23
N TYR A 58 24.28 -10.65 2.82
CA TYR A 58 24.88 -9.96 3.96
C TYR A 58 23.81 -9.28 4.80
N VAL A 59 24.14 -8.99 6.06
CA VAL A 59 23.25 -8.23 6.95
C VAL A 59 23.48 -6.73 6.74
N PRO A 60 22.44 -5.95 6.42
CA PRO A 60 22.54 -4.49 6.27
C PRO A 60 23.18 -3.78 7.46
N ASP A 61 24.00 -2.76 7.18
CA ASP A 61 24.51 -1.83 8.21
C ASP A 61 23.60 -0.61 8.31
N CYS A 62 22.64 -0.65 9.24
CA CYS A 62 21.74 0.47 9.54
C CYS A 62 21.46 0.60 11.03
N ALA A 63 20.78 1.68 11.41
CA ALA A 63 20.52 2.02 12.81
C ALA A 63 19.84 0.89 13.59
N ARG A 64 18.94 0.13 12.95
CA ARG A 64 18.21 -0.97 13.58
C ARG A 64 18.04 -2.13 12.60
N VAL A 65 18.53 -3.30 12.97
CA VAL A 65 18.39 -4.52 12.17
C VAL A 65 17.56 -5.54 12.94
N SER A 66 16.47 -6.02 12.34
CA SER A 66 15.62 -7.09 12.86
C SER A 66 15.81 -8.32 11.97
N LYS A 67 16.80 -9.16 12.31
CA LYS A 67 17.04 -10.42 11.59
C LYS A 67 16.05 -11.49 12.05
N HIS A 68 15.36 -12.12 11.11
CA HIS A 68 14.41 -13.20 11.38
C HIS A 68 14.91 -14.54 10.83
N PRO A 69 14.49 -15.68 11.41
CA PRO A 69 14.76 -16.99 10.81
C PRO A 69 14.06 -17.14 9.45
N VAL A 70 14.70 -17.87 8.53
CA VAL A 70 14.14 -18.22 7.21
C VAL A 70 12.84 -19.01 7.33
N MET A 71 12.79 -19.96 8.28
CA MET A 71 11.57 -20.70 8.60
C MET A 71 10.80 -20.00 9.71
N LYS A 72 9.69 -19.39 9.33
CA LYS A 72 8.71 -18.72 10.20
C LYS A 72 7.35 -18.75 9.51
N ASP A 73 6.29 -18.59 10.31
CA ASP A 73 4.91 -18.62 9.80
C ASP A 73 4.46 -17.27 9.19
N GLN A 74 5.29 -16.22 9.26
CA GLN A 74 4.97 -14.86 8.83
C GLN A 74 5.96 -14.35 7.78
N SER A 75 5.48 -13.61 6.78
CA SER A 75 6.35 -12.98 5.79
C SER A 75 7.15 -11.80 6.40
N ASP A 76 8.26 -11.40 5.77
CA ASP A 76 9.02 -10.22 6.22
C ASP A 76 8.21 -8.92 6.11
N LEU A 77 7.33 -8.81 5.11
CA LEU A 77 6.41 -7.68 5.01
C LEU A 77 5.40 -7.66 6.14
N GLU A 78 4.83 -8.81 6.54
CA GLU A 78 3.92 -8.87 7.68
C GLU A 78 4.62 -8.40 8.96
N LEU A 79 5.84 -8.84 9.21
CA LEU A 79 6.63 -8.40 10.38
C LEU A 79 6.95 -6.90 10.32
N ALA A 80 7.20 -6.35 9.14
CA ALA A 80 7.40 -4.92 8.96
C ALA A 80 6.12 -4.13 9.27
N LEU A 81 4.95 -4.57 8.80
CA LEU A 81 3.67 -3.92 9.09
C LEU A 81 3.29 -4.04 10.58
N GLU A 82 3.52 -5.19 11.23
CA GLU A 82 3.40 -5.32 12.69
C GLU A 82 4.32 -4.34 13.41
N ARG A 83 5.55 -4.15 12.91
CA ARG A 83 6.50 -3.19 13.49
C ARG A 83 5.99 -1.75 13.35
N VAL A 84 5.45 -1.38 12.19
CA VAL A 84 4.86 -0.06 11.96
C VAL A 84 3.69 0.18 12.91
N LYS A 85 2.78 -0.79 13.02
CA LYS A 85 1.63 -0.75 13.94
C LYS A 85 2.06 -0.63 15.41
N THR A 86 3.01 -1.45 15.85
CA THR A 86 3.50 -1.41 17.26
C THR A 86 4.21 -0.11 17.60
N ARG A 87 4.84 0.54 16.61
CA ARG A 87 5.42 1.89 16.73
C ARG A 87 4.38 3.01 16.66
N ARG A 88 3.12 2.68 16.41
CA ARG A 88 1.96 3.60 16.34
C ARG A 88 2.06 4.65 15.24
N TYR A 89 2.62 4.28 14.08
CA TYR A 89 2.44 5.09 12.88
C TYR A 89 0.98 5.07 12.47
N SER A 90 0.47 6.23 12.05
CA SER A 90 -0.92 6.36 11.60
C SER A 90 -1.09 5.94 10.15
N GLU A 91 -0.06 6.11 9.33
CA GLU A 91 -0.09 5.84 7.90
C GLU A 91 1.20 5.13 7.46
N VAL A 92 1.05 4.19 6.53
CA VAL A 92 2.16 3.45 5.94
C VAL A 92 2.10 3.50 4.42
N PHE A 93 3.21 3.89 3.81
CA PHE A 93 3.44 3.78 2.38
C PHE A 93 4.28 2.56 2.09
N VAL A 94 3.72 1.57 1.39
CA VAL A 94 4.39 0.32 1.05
C VAL A 94 4.82 0.35 -0.41
N TYR A 95 6.12 0.35 -0.65
CA TYR A 95 6.70 0.28 -1.99
C TYR A 95 7.27 -1.11 -2.26
N GLY A 96 7.39 -1.51 -3.52
CA GLY A 96 8.03 -2.78 -3.88
C GLY A 96 7.29 -4.01 -3.37
N ALA A 97 5.97 -3.89 -3.14
CA ALA A 97 5.13 -4.96 -2.62
C ALA A 97 4.04 -5.43 -3.60
N LEU A 98 3.95 -4.79 -4.77
CA LEU A 98 3.02 -5.15 -5.85
C LEU A 98 3.83 -5.65 -7.07
N GLY A 99 3.26 -6.60 -7.82
CA GLY A 99 3.86 -7.08 -9.06
C GLY A 99 4.97 -8.11 -8.89
N GLY A 100 5.58 -8.50 -10.01
CA GLY A 100 6.55 -9.59 -10.11
C GLY A 100 5.93 -10.96 -9.81
N ARG A 101 5.88 -11.32 -8.53
CA ARG A 101 5.29 -12.57 -8.04
C ARG A 101 3.83 -12.37 -7.67
N LEU A 102 2.91 -12.93 -8.47
CA LEU A 102 1.46 -12.76 -8.29
C LEU A 102 0.95 -13.38 -6.99
N ASP A 103 1.55 -14.49 -6.55
CA ASP A 103 1.25 -15.12 -5.27
C ASP A 103 1.63 -14.22 -4.09
N HIS A 104 2.78 -13.54 -4.15
CA HIS A 104 3.17 -12.53 -3.16
C HIS A 104 2.26 -11.32 -3.21
N THR A 105 1.88 -10.85 -4.41
CA THR A 105 0.95 -9.72 -4.55
C THR A 105 -0.38 -10.03 -3.87
N LEU A 106 -0.94 -11.22 -4.11
CA LEU A 106 -2.18 -11.65 -3.47
C LEU A 106 -2.05 -11.71 -1.94
N ALA A 107 -0.96 -12.28 -1.42
CA ALA A 107 -0.69 -12.32 0.01
C ALA A 107 -0.57 -10.90 0.61
N ASN A 108 0.12 -9.99 -0.08
CA ASN A 108 0.30 -8.61 0.38
C ASN A 108 -1.02 -7.84 0.41
N LEU A 109 -1.90 -8.04 -0.58
CA LEU A 109 -3.26 -7.46 -0.56
C LEU A 109 -4.04 -7.91 0.69
N GLN A 110 -3.95 -9.19 1.07
CA GLN A 110 -4.58 -9.70 2.28
C GLN A 110 -4.00 -9.05 3.54
N LEU A 111 -2.68 -8.85 3.59
CA LEU A 111 -2.04 -8.15 4.70
C LEU A 111 -2.50 -6.69 4.78
N PHE A 112 -2.55 -5.98 3.64
CA PHE A 112 -3.01 -4.58 3.61
C PHE A 112 -4.44 -4.46 4.13
N ALA A 113 -5.33 -5.36 3.74
CA ALA A 113 -6.69 -5.43 4.27
C ALA A 113 -6.72 -5.67 5.79
N LYS A 114 -6.03 -6.70 6.27
CA LYS A 114 -5.91 -7.03 7.71
C LYS A 114 -5.48 -5.81 8.52
N PHE A 115 -4.38 -5.18 8.12
CA PHE A 115 -3.81 -4.06 8.89
C PHE A 115 -4.66 -2.80 8.81
N ALA A 116 -5.33 -2.55 7.69
CA ALA A 116 -6.29 -1.46 7.56
C ALA A 116 -7.49 -1.65 8.48
N GLU A 117 -8.06 -2.86 8.53
CA GLU A 117 -9.15 -3.21 9.45
C GLU A 117 -8.74 -3.11 10.93
N GLU A 118 -7.44 -3.23 11.22
CA GLU A 118 -6.86 -3.00 12.54
C GLU A 118 -6.54 -1.52 12.84
N GLY A 119 -6.88 -0.61 11.93
CA GLY A 119 -6.83 0.84 12.11
C GLY A 119 -5.57 1.54 11.57
N MET A 120 -4.78 0.88 10.72
CA MET A 120 -3.63 1.50 10.04
C MET A 120 -4.03 2.03 8.66
N ASP A 121 -3.70 3.27 8.31
CA ASP A 121 -3.90 3.74 6.93
C ASP A 121 -2.82 3.13 6.02
N VAL A 122 -3.22 2.29 5.07
CA VAL A 122 -2.31 1.53 4.21
C VAL A 122 -2.43 2.01 2.76
N VAL A 123 -1.31 2.54 2.25
CA VAL A 123 -1.14 2.92 0.84
C VAL A 123 -0.01 2.09 0.24
N ALA A 124 -0.31 1.26 -0.75
CA ALA A 124 0.71 0.56 -1.52
C ALA A 124 0.97 1.28 -2.85
N ILE A 125 2.24 1.51 -3.17
CA ILE A 125 2.68 2.23 -4.36
C ILE A 125 3.24 1.24 -5.38
N ASP A 126 2.67 1.27 -6.58
CA ASP A 126 3.17 0.61 -7.78
C ASP A 126 3.92 1.62 -8.67
N LEU A 127 4.40 1.20 -9.84
CA LEU A 127 5.15 2.05 -10.78
C LEU A 127 4.36 3.26 -11.31
N GLY A 128 3.06 3.09 -11.62
CA GLY A 128 2.23 4.17 -12.17
C GLY A 128 0.88 4.34 -11.47
N SER A 129 0.66 3.56 -10.41
CA SER A 129 -0.60 3.55 -9.66
C SER A 129 -0.34 3.39 -8.18
N ALA A 130 -1.36 3.67 -7.39
CA ALA A 130 -1.41 3.37 -5.99
C ALA A 130 -2.66 2.56 -5.67
N LEU A 131 -2.57 1.82 -4.59
CA LEU A 131 -3.66 1.15 -3.93
C LEU A 131 -3.80 1.77 -2.53
N ARG A 132 -5.01 2.20 -2.17
CA ARG A 132 -5.38 2.51 -0.79
C ARG A 132 -6.43 1.52 -0.31
N VAL A 133 -6.33 1.08 0.93
CA VAL A 133 -7.39 0.30 1.57
C VAL A 133 -8.29 1.26 2.35
N LEU A 134 -9.59 1.27 2.03
CA LEU A 134 -10.58 2.07 2.74
C LEU A 134 -11.45 1.17 3.61
N VAL A 135 -11.65 1.53 4.88
CA VAL A 135 -12.45 0.76 5.86
C VAL A 135 -13.63 1.61 6.30
N GLY A 136 -14.84 1.09 6.11
CA GLY A 136 -16.07 1.85 6.36
C GLY A 136 -16.42 1.98 7.86
N PRO A 137 -17.06 3.09 8.27
CA PRO A 137 -17.52 4.20 7.43
C PRO A 137 -16.42 5.23 7.15
N ASP A 138 -16.09 5.45 5.88
CA ASP A 138 -15.06 6.43 5.47
C ASP A 138 -15.20 6.85 4.00
N ALA A 139 -14.47 7.89 3.59
CA ALA A 139 -14.42 8.38 2.22
C ALA A 139 -13.01 8.83 1.84
N PHE A 140 -12.63 8.57 0.58
CA PHE A 140 -11.34 8.92 0.01
C PHE A 140 -11.52 9.81 -1.21
N ASP A 141 -11.05 11.05 -1.11
CA ASP A 141 -10.95 11.96 -2.25
C ASP A 141 -9.76 11.53 -3.12
N LEU A 142 -10.04 11.26 -4.40
CA LEU A 142 -9.04 10.82 -5.37
C LEU A 142 -8.15 12.01 -5.79
N PRO A 143 -6.90 11.75 -6.21
CA PRO A 143 -6.06 12.78 -6.82
C PRO A 143 -6.78 13.45 -8.00
N ASN A 144 -6.73 14.78 -8.05
CA ASN A 144 -7.38 15.55 -9.10
C ASN A 144 -6.58 15.47 -10.41
N LEU A 145 -6.87 14.43 -11.20
CA LEU A 145 -6.21 14.15 -12.48
C LEU A 145 -7.21 14.26 -13.64
N PRO A 146 -6.76 14.75 -14.81
CA PRO A 146 -7.64 14.97 -15.97
C PRO A 146 -8.18 13.67 -16.56
N SER A 147 -7.48 12.56 -16.36
CA SER A 147 -7.83 11.24 -16.87
C SER A 147 -7.08 10.15 -16.11
N GLY A 148 -7.60 8.94 -16.16
CA GLY A 148 -6.94 7.75 -15.63
C GLY A 148 -7.95 6.73 -15.16
N THR A 149 -7.46 5.55 -14.77
CA THR A 149 -8.31 4.41 -14.43
C THR A 149 -8.38 4.21 -12.93
N VAL A 150 -9.60 4.17 -12.39
CA VAL A 150 -9.87 3.85 -11.00
C VAL A 150 -10.54 2.49 -10.94
N SER A 151 -10.12 1.62 -10.02
CA SER A 151 -10.79 0.34 -9.80
C SER A 151 -11.06 0.12 -8.32
N VAL A 152 -12.26 -0.37 -8.01
CA VAL A 152 -12.71 -0.63 -6.64
C VAL A 152 -13.09 -2.09 -6.49
N PHE A 153 -12.53 -2.76 -5.50
CA PHE A 153 -12.83 -4.17 -5.19
C PHE A 153 -13.11 -4.33 -3.70
N SER A 154 -14.03 -5.24 -3.36
CA SER A 154 -14.23 -5.64 -1.96
C SER A 154 -12.97 -6.34 -1.44
N ALA A 155 -12.39 -5.84 -0.36
CA ALA A 155 -11.32 -6.49 0.38
C ALA A 155 -11.87 -7.48 1.43
N SER A 156 -13.06 -7.20 1.96
CA SER A 156 -13.89 -8.12 2.75
C SER A 156 -14.75 -9.04 1.86
N ASP A 157 -15.44 -10.03 2.45
CA ASP A 157 -16.38 -10.88 1.71
C ASP A 157 -17.47 -10.05 1.01
N GLU A 158 -18.00 -9.05 1.72
CA GLU A 158 -18.93 -8.04 1.20
C GLU A 158 -18.53 -6.65 1.70
N ALA A 159 -18.68 -5.64 0.85
CA ALA A 159 -18.54 -4.22 1.14
C ALA A 159 -19.86 -3.53 0.76
N HIS A 160 -20.49 -2.86 1.72
CA HIS A 160 -21.81 -2.25 1.55
C HIS A 160 -21.71 -0.73 1.55
N GLY A 161 -22.62 -0.09 0.80
CA GLY A 161 -22.67 1.37 0.69
C GLY A 161 -21.49 1.93 -0.08
N VAL A 162 -21.03 1.23 -1.13
CA VAL A 162 -19.96 1.74 -2.00
C VAL A 162 -20.54 2.86 -2.85
N ILE A 163 -19.93 4.04 -2.77
CA ILE A 163 -20.32 5.24 -3.51
C ILE A 163 -19.12 5.70 -4.32
N GLU A 164 -19.32 6.04 -5.58
CA GLU A 164 -18.32 6.69 -6.42
C GLU A 164 -18.89 7.99 -6.99
N ARG A 165 -18.13 9.07 -6.91
CA ARG A 165 -18.49 10.39 -7.48
C ARG A 165 -17.38 10.87 -8.38
N GLY A 166 -17.72 11.64 -9.42
CA GLY A 166 -16.74 12.19 -10.37
C GLY A 166 -16.11 11.16 -11.33
N LEU A 167 -16.62 9.91 -11.33
CA LEU A 167 -16.18 8.83 -12.22
C LEU A 167 -17.26 8.51 -13.27
N ARG A 168 -16.84 7.95 -14.42
CA ARG A 168 -17.73 7.65 -15.55
C ARG A 168 -18.85 6.66 -15.20
N TYR A 169 -18.54 5.60 -14.48
CA TYR A 169 -19.44 4.50 -14.14
C TYR A 169 -19.75 4.49 -12.64
N ALA A 170 -20.26 5.61 -12.14
CA ALA A 170 -20.48 5.83 -10.70
C ALA A 170 -21.38 4.79 -10.01
N PHE A 171 -20.96 4.31 -8.85
CA PHE A 171 -21.80 3.62 -7.88
C PHE A 171 -22.54 4.60 -6.96
N ASN A 172 -23.76 4.23 -6.58
CA ASN A 172 -24.55 4.95 -5.60
C ASN A 172 -25.23 3.95 -4.68
N ASP A 173 -24.60 3.69 -3.53
CA ASP A 173 -25.02 2.68 -2.54
C ASP A 173 -25.01 1.25 -3.12
N GLU A 174 -23.87 0.87 -3.69
CA GLU A 174 -23.68 -0.47 -4.26
C GLU A 174 -23.10 -1.44 -3.22
N THR A 175 -23.52 -2.71 -3.25
CA THR A 175 -22.85 -3.79 -2.53
C THR A 175 -21.90 -4.53 -3.47
N LEU A 176 -20.62 -4.57 -3.12
CA LEU A 176 -19.61 -5.35 -3.83
C LEU A 176 -19.27 -6.60 -3.02
N THR A 177 -19.05 -7.72 -3.70
CA THR A 177 -18.50 -8.93 -3.10
C THR A 177 -17.07 -9.15 -3.60
N ASN A 178 -16.25 -9.90 -2.86
CA ASN A 178 -14.92 -10.29 -3.34
C ASN A 178 -14.93 -11.34 -4.48
N ARG A 179 -16.10 -11.63 -5.06
CA ARG A 179 -16.32 -12.61 -6.14
C ARG A 179 -16.88 -11.96 -7.41
N THR A 180 -16.71 -10.65 -7.56
CA THR A 180 -17.13 -9.89 -8.75
C THR A 180 -16.02 -8.99 -9.27
N SER A 181 -16.03 -8.73 -10.58
CA SER A 181 -15.16 -7.76 -11.25
C SER A 181 -15.86 -6.42 -11.51
N ARG A 182 -17.03 -6.17 -10.90
CA ARG A 182 -17.90 -5.03 -11.25
C ARG A 182 -17.24 -3.65 -11.11
N GLY A 183 -16.36 -3.46 -10.13
CA GLY A 183 -15.65 -2.19 -9.94
C GLY A 183 -14.35 -2.06 -10.71
N LEU A 184 -14.06 -2.95 -11.67
CA LEU A 184 -12.86 -2.88 -12.50
C LEU A 184 -13.00 -1.79 -13.57
N SER A 185 -11.94 -1.00 -13.73
CA SER A 185 -11.70 -0.07 -14.85
C SER A 185 -12.73 1.05 -15.03
N ASN A 186 -13.08 1.74 -13.94
CA ASN A 186 -13.77 3.02 -14.03
C ASN A 186 -12.80 4.13 -14.48
N GLU A 187 -13.33 5.28 -14.94
CA GLU A 187 -12.55 6.35 -15.53
C GLU A 187 -12.77 7.68 -14.82
N LEU A 188 -11.66 8.37 -14.52
CA LEU A 188 -11.66 9.77 -14.12
C LEU A 188 -12.15 10.65 -15.27
N MET A 189 -12.95 11.66 -14.93
CA MET A 189 -13.59 12.55 -15.90
C MET A 189 -13.00 13.97 -15.91
N GLY A 190 -11.91 14.20 -15.17
CA GLY A 190 -11.30 15.53 -14.99
C GLY A 190 -12.06 16.45 -14.02
N GLU A 191 -13.00 15.88 -13.26
CA GLU A 191 -13.75 16.52 -12.19
C GLU A 191 -13.27 15.96 -10.83
N PRO A 192 -13.47 16.68 -9.70
CA PRO A 192 -13.21 16.12 -8.38
C PRO A 192 -13.93 14.78 -8.18
N ALA A 193 -13.16 13.74 -7.85
CA ALA A 193 -13.66 12.39 -7.71
C ALA A 193 -13.43 11.84 -6.29
N MET A 194 -14.31 10.97 -5.84
CA MET A 194 -14.28 10.40 -4.49
C MET A 194 -14.87 8.99 -4.49
N VAL A 195 -14.32 8.13 -3.64
CA VAL A 195 -14.85 6.80 -3.32
C VAL A 195 -15.23 6.76 -1.84
N GLY A 196 -16.47 6.38 -1.54
CA GLY A 196 -17.00 6.25 -0.18
C GLY A 196 -17.41 4.82 0.13
N LEU A 197 -17.37 4.47 1.41
CA LEU A 197 -17.76 3.16 1.92
C LEU A 197 -18.47 3.30 3.26
N GLU A 198 -19.61 2.62 3.43
CA GLU A 198 -20.32 2.59 4.71
C GLU A 198 -19.86 1.46 5.62
N LYS A 199 -19.67 0.25 5.09
CA LYS A 199 -19.33 -0.94 5.88
C LYS A 199 -18.48 -1.95 5.11
N GLY A 200 -17.48 -2.50 5.78
CA GLY A 200 -16.54 -3.48 5.22
C GLY A 200 -15.21 -2.83 4.89
N SER A 201 -14.46 -3.43 3.97
CA SER A 201 -13.21 -2.89 3.46
C SER A 201 -13.16 -2.99 1.94
N ILE A 202 -12.57 -1.99 1.27
CA ILE A 202 -12.37 -2.00 -0.18
C ILE A 202 -10.93 -1.64 -0.55
N PHE A 203 -10.45 -2.24 -1.63
CA PHE A 203 -9.26 -1.81 -2.35
C PHE A 203 -9.64 -0.73 -3.36
N VAL A 204 -9.01 0.44 -3.28
CA VAL A 204 -9.16 1.53 -4.25
C VAL A 204 -7.84 1.68 -5.00
N PHE A 205 -7.80 1.25 -6.26
CA PHE A 205 -6.68 1.45 -7.17
C PHE A 205 -6.88 2.74 -7.95
N TYR A 206 -5.86 3.59 -8.02
CA TYR A 206 -5.91 4.89 -8.69
C TYR A 206 -4.54 5.26 -9.29
N PRO A 207 -4.50 6.07 -10.36
CA PRO A 207 -3.24 6.47 -10.97
C PRO A 207 -2.47 7.46 -10.08
N LEU A 208 -1.15 7.41 -10.15
CA LEU A 208 -0.29 8.46 -9.59
C LEU A 208 -0.27 9.67 -10.53
N GLY A 209 -0.14 10.86 -9.96
CA GLY A 209 -0.03 12.13 -10.67
C GLY A 209 1.38 12.52 -11.06
#